data_AF-A0A1I0IKJ5-F1
#
_entry.id   AF-A0A1I0IKJ5-F1
#
_cell.length_a   1.000
_cell.length_b   1.000
_cell.length_c   1.000
_cell.angle_alpha   90.00
_cell.angle_beta   90.00
_cell.angle_gamma   90.00
#
_symmetry.space_group_name_H-M   'P 1'
#
loop_
_entity.id
_entity.type
_entity.pdbx_description
1 polymer ?
#
loop_
_entity_poly.entity_id
_entity_poly.type
_entity_poly.pdbx_seq_one_letter_code
_entity_poly.pdbx_strand_id
1 'polypeptide(L)'
;MRDRLDEQLDSDRLYGSQCDEDADTWRRGDLTTHAGEEELLDEFTETAWLRGYVELLDRIDEQAELGGILNRHYPASRHLCLRYARLLVEEGEREAAITVAEYGTVAFSGSDTVGLCEFLVDQYEETDADAFRDTIIGLFVERTDWPYFERLKAATPDDEREHVVDTIVNRLDSQWDADTIIEIYLREDRIEDAFETVTNAHDLDLFEAYIDQLGAHDPAAYFDAYRREIKKAATDASRRKYYRQIAEHLQTIQTLGRDRRFENLAVAVRVPSPRPQGAIGESE
;
A
#
# COMPACT_ATOMS: atom_id res chain seq x y z
N MET A 1 -32.48 9.16 60.64
CA MET A 1 -32.15 7.97 61.46
C MET A 1 -32.21 6.75 60.58
N ARG A 2 -31.16 5.92 60.66
CA ARG A 2 -30.87 4.66 59.93
C ARG A 2 -30.24 4.87 58.56
N ASP A 3 -28.93 5.06 58.48
CA ASP A 3 -27.79 4.15 58.75
C ASP A 3 -27.39 3.34 57.51
N ARG A 4 -26.18 3.68 57.06
CA ARG A 4 -25.30 2.97 56.15
C ARG A 4 -25.02 1.56 56.66
N LEU A 5 -24.93 0.60 55.74
CA LEU A 5 -23.79 -0.31 55.68
C LEU A 5 -23.45 -0.55 54.21
N ASP A 6 -22.28 -0.05 53.83
CA ASP A 6 -21.50 -0.52 52.69
C ASP A 6 -21.17 -2.00 52.92
N GLU A 7 -21.37 -2.84 51.91
CA GLU A 7 -20.76 -4.17 51.87
C GLU A 7 -20.23 -4.42 50.46
N GLN A 8 -18.90 -4.44 50.39
CA GLN A 8 -18.10 -4.81 49.23
C GLN A 8 -18.55 -6.18 48.72
N LEU A 9 -18.87 -6.27 47.43
CA LEU A 9 -18.96 -7.56 46.76
C LEU A 9 -17.62 -7.83 46.10
N ASP A 10 -16.88 -8.70 46.78
CA ASP A 10 -15.63 -9.31 46.36
C ASP A 10 -15.75 -9.93 44.96
N SER A 11 -14.94 -9.38 44.06
CA SER A 11 -14.37 -10.06 42.90
C SER A 11 -13.45 -11.16 43.42
N ASP A 12 -13.94 -12.40 43.55
CA ASP A 12 -13.17 -13.65 43.40
C ASP A 12 -14.00 -14.87 43.89
N ARG A 13 -14.73 -15.49 42.96
CA ARG A 13 -15.12 -16.92 43.01
C ARG A 13 -15.31 -17.38 41.57
N LEU A 14 -14.22 -17.66 40.85
CA LEU A 14 -13.60 -18.99 40.75
C LEU A 14 -14.62 -20.13 40.61
N TYR A 15 -14.78 -20.53 39.35
CA TYR A 15 -14.96 -21.88 38.83
C TYR A 15 -14.82 -23.03 39.85
N GLY A 16 -15.76 -23.97 39.79
CA GLY A 16 -15.60 -25.29 40.41
C GLY A 16 -16.85 -26.17 40.38
N SER A 17 -17.04 -26.92 39.30
CA SER A 17 -17.78 -28.19 39.25
C SER A 17 -17.46 -28.84 37.89
N GLN A 18 -16.27 -29.41 37.74
CA GLN A 18 -16.05 -30.87 37.79
C GLN A 18 -16.84 -31.65 36.73
N CYS A 19 -16.19 -31.86 35.58
CA CYS A 19 -16.25 -33.13 34.85
C CYS A 19 -14.81 -33.56 34.57
N ASP A 20 -14.40 -34.59 35.32
CA ASP A 20 -13.42 -35.64 35.06
C ASP A 20 -11.96 -35.31 34.72
N GLU A 21 -11.14 -35.56 35.74
CA GLU A 21 -9.73 -35.93 35.69
C GLU A 21 -9.53 -37.21 34.85
N ASP A 22 -8.76 -37.11 33.77
CA ASP A 22 -7.68 -38.05 33.41
C ASP A 22 -7.19 -37.77 31.98
N ALA A 23 -6.17 -36.92 31.83
CA ALA A 23 -5.07 -37.06 30.86
C ALA A 23 -4.11 -35.87 30.92
N ASP A 24 -3.44 -35.70 32.07
CA ASP A 24 -2.18 -34.97 32.12
C ASP A 24 -1.15 -35.71 31.26
N THR A 25 -0.73 -35.12 30.13
CA THR A 25 0.67 -34.97 29.69
C THR A 25 0.75 -34.55 28.21
N TRP A 26 0.59 -33.27 27.91
CA TRP A 26 1.19 -32.70 26.70
C TRP A 26 1.92 -31.41 27.05
N ARG A 27 3.25 -31.53 27.02
CA ARG A 27 4.20 -30.45 27.26
C ARG A 27 3.97 -29.33 26.25
N ARG A 28 4.02 -28.09 26.73
CA ARG A 28 4.36 -26.91 25.90
C ARG A 28 5.65 -27.23 25.13
N GLY A 29 5.52 -27.40 23.82
CA GLY A 29 6.64 -27.43 22.89
C GLY A 29 7.15 -26.02 22.65
N ASP A 30 8.46 -25.86 22.70
CA ASP A 30 9.22 -24.62 22.57
C ASP A 30 9.03 -24.03 21.15
N LEU A 31 8.49 -22.80 21.06
CA LEU A 31 8.13 -22.09 19.82
C LEU A 31 9.33 -21.55 19.03
N THR A 32 10.47 -22.25 19.02
CA THR A 32 11.69 -21.79 18.31
C THR A 32 12.35 -22.85 17.42
N THR A 33 11.66 -23.96 17.14
CA THR A 33 12.18 -24.97 16.21
C THR A 33 11.80 -24.62 14.78
N HIS A 34 12.78 -24.41 13.90
CA HIS A 34 12.55 -24.33 12.46
C HIS A 34 11.91 -25.63 11.97
N ALA A 35 10.66 -25.54 11.52
CA ALA A 35 9.88 -26.67 10.98
C ALA A 35 10.59 -27.29 9.77
N GLY A 36 10.70 -28.62 9.76
CA GLY A 36 11.27 -29.38 8.65
C GLY A 36 10.27 -29.54 7.50
N GLU A 37 10.76 -29.81 6.28
CA GLU A 37 9.95 -29.92 5.05
C GLU A 37 8.76 -30.92 5.12
N GLU A 38 8.77 -31.91 6.03
CA GLU A 38 7.63 -32.81 6.25
C GLU A 38 6.48 -32.19 7.08
N GLU A 39 6.77 -31.21 7.95
CA GLU A 39 5.78 -30.53 8.80
C GLU A 39 4.99 -29.48 8.00
N LEU A 40 5.63 -28.89 6.98
CA LEU A 40 5.02 -27.94 6.05
C LEU A 40 3.97 -28.58 5.11
N LEU A 41 4.06 -29.89 4.86
CA LEU A 41 3.10 -30.63 4.03
C LEU A 41 1.83 -31.04 4.82
N ASP A 42 1.97 -31.31 6.12
CA ASP A 42 0.83 -31.68 6.98
C ASP A 42 -0.06 -30.46 7.30
N GLU A 43 0.58 -29.32 7.61
CA GLU A 43 -0.09 -28.04 7.89
C GLU A 43 -0.92 -27.54 6.69
N PHE A 44 -0.42 -27.73 5.47
CA PHE A 44 -1.12 -27.36 4.23
C PHE A 44 -2.35 -28.22 3.96
N THR A 45 -2.35 -29.46 4.45
CA THR A 45 -3.46 -30.41 4.23
C THR A 45 -4.57 -30.20 5.26
N GLU A 46 -4.21 -29.95 6.53
CA GLU A 46 -5.16 -29.70 7.60
C GLU A 46 -5.89 -28.35 7.44
N THR A 47 -5.17 -27.27 7.12
CA THR A 47 -5.80 -25.96 6.85
C THR A 47 -6.68 -25.98 5.61
N ALA A 48 -6.31 -26.71 4.57
CA ALA A 48 -7.15 -26.90 3.38
C ALA A 48 -8.43 -27.69 3.69
N TRP A 49 -8.34 -28.72 4.53
CA TRP A 49 -9.51 -29.47 4.99
C TRP A 49 -10.44 -28.59 5.85
N LEU A 50 -9.88 -27.84 6.81
CA LEU A 50 -10.64 -26.91 7.65
C LEU A 50 -11.37 -25.86 6.80
N ARG A 51 -10.71 -25.30 5.78
CA ARG A 51 -11.35 -24.37 4.84
C ARG A 51 -12.53 -25.01 4.13
N GLY A 52 -12.34 -26.22 3.59
CA GLY A 52 -13.42 -26.96 2.92
C GLY A 52 -14.58 -27.31 3.86
N TYR A 53 -14.29 -27.60 5.14
CA TYR A 53 -15.32 -27.87 6.13
C TYR A 53 -16.12 -26.60 6.49
N VAL A 54 -15.43 -25.47 6.67
CA VAL A 54 -16.06 -24.17 6.87
C VAL A 54 -16.96 -23.79 5.70
N GLU A 55 -16.50 -23.96 4.44
CA GLU A 55 -17.32 -23.71 3.25
C GLU A 55 -18.58 -24.60 3.21
N LEU A 56 -18.45 -25.86 3.63
CA LEU A 56 -19.60 -26.78 3.71
C LEU A 56 -20.62 -26.30 4.74
N LEU A 57 -20.17 -25.97 5.95
CA LEU A 57 -21.02 -25.52 7.06
C LEU A 57 -21.77 -24.23 6.69
N ASP A 58 -21.08 -23.30 6.03
CA ASP A 58 -21.66 -22.07 5.53
C ASP A 58 -22.78 -22.36 4.51
N ARG A 59 -22.57 -23.34 3.62
CA ARG A 59 -23.55 -23.73 2.60
C ARG A 59 -24.79 -24.44 3.18
N ILE A 60 -24.65 -25.12 4.31
CA ILE A 60 -25.76 -25.83 4.97
C ILE A 60 -26.42 -24.99 6.07
N ASP A 61 -25.97 -23.76 6.29
CA ASP A 61 -26.51 -22.80 7.26
C ASP A 61 -26.44 -23.30 8.73
N GLU A 62 -25.44 -24.14 9.05
CA GLU A 62 -25.20 -24.64 10.41
C GLU A 62 -24.33 -23.65 11.21
N GLN A 63 -24.90 -22.47 11.50
CA GLN A 63 -24.18 -21.31 12.07
C GLN A 63 -23.56 -21.60 13.44
N ALA A 64 -24.22 -22.37 14.30
CA ALA A 64 -23.71 -22.69 15.63
C ALA A 64 -22.43 -23.53 15.58
N GLU A 65 -22.37 -24.51 14.67
CA GLU A 65 -21.19 -25.34 14.48
C GLU A 65 -20.08 -24.55 13.77
N LEU A 66 -20.44 -23.74 12.76
CA LEU A 66 -19.53 -22.84 12.07
C LEU A 66 -18.82 -21.89 13.04
N GLY A 67 -19.58 -21.22 13.91
CA GLY A 67 -19.03 -20.31 14.92
C GLY A 67 -18.10 -21.02 15.90
N GLY A 68 -18.46 -22.23 16.35
CA GLY A 68 -17.63 -23.03 17.24
C GLY A 68 -16.27 -23.41 16.64
N ILE A 69 -16.25 -23.78 15.36
CA ILE A 69 -15.02 -24.12 14.63
C ILE A 69 -14.17 -22.88 14.36
N LEU A 70 -14.80 -21.81 13.87
CA LEU A 70 -14.11 -20.56 13.57
C LEU A 70 -13.49 -19.96 14.83
N ASN A 71 -14.22 -19.89 15.95
CA ASN A 71 -13.68 -19.38 17.21
C ASN A 71 -12.43 -20.14 17.67
N ARG A 72 -12.37 -21.46 17.44
CA ARG A 72 -11.23 -22.28 17.83
C ARG A 72 -10.05 -22.18 16.86
N HIS A 73 -10.32 -22.08 15.57
CA HIS A 73 -9.32 -22.29 14.52
C HIS A 73 -9.04 -21.07 13.65
N TYR A 74 -9.67 -19.91 13.91
CA TYR A 74 -9.38 -18.69 13.14
C TYR A 74 -7.89 -18.33 13.08
N PRO A 75 -7.04 -18.56 14.12
CA PRO A 75 -5.63 -18.24 14.04
C PRO A 75 -4.84 -19.09 13.05
N ALA A 76 -5.39 -20.22 12.59
CA ALA A 76 -4.70 -21.13 11.68
C ALA A 76 -4.58 -20.59 10.25
N SER A 77 -5.45 -19.66 9.84
CA SER A 77 -5.25 -18.97 8.56
C SER A 77 -6.01 -17.66 8.47
N ARG A 78 -5.48 -16.72 7.69
CA ARG A 78 -6.14 -15.45 7.36
C ARG A 78 -7.56 -15.60 6.82
N HIS A 79 -7.85 -16.68 6.08
CA HIS A 79 -9.17 -16.93 5.50
C HIS A 79 -10.18 -17.23 6.60
N LEU A 80 -9.76 -17.99 7.62
CA LEU A 80 -10.57 -18.28 8.79
C LEU A 80 -10.73 -17.03 9.67
N CYS A 81 -9.68 -16.21 9.84
CA CYS A 81 -9.83 -14.89 10.49
C CYS A 81 -10.91 -14.05 9.81
N LEU A 82 -10.83 -13.90 8.48
CA LEU A 82 -11.78 -13.07 7.73
C LEU A 82 -13.21 -13.63 7.80
N ARG A 83 -13.40 -14.95 7.63
CA ARG A 83 -14.73 -15.55 7.74
C ARG A 83 -15.30 -15.40 9.15
N TYR A 84 -14.47 -15.58 10.17
CA TYR A 84 -14.90 -15.44 11.56
C TYR A 84 -15.28 -13.99 11.89
N ALA A 85 -14.46 -13.02 11.49
CA ALA A 85 -14.78 -11.61 11.66
C ALA A 85 -16.11 -11.24 10.99
N ARG A 86 -16.38 -11.75 9.78
CA ARG A 86 -17.68 -11.55 9.10
C ARG A 86 -18.85 -12.17 9.86
N LEU A 87 -18.69 -13.39 10.37
CA LEU A 87 -19.72 -14.05 11.18
C LEU A 87 -20.03 -13.25 12.44
N LEU A 88 -19.01 -12.75 13.14
CA LEU A 88 -19.18 -11.91 14.32
C LEU A 88 -19.97 -10.63 14.02
N VAL A 89 -19.76 -10.01 12.86
CA VAL A 89 -20.60 -8.87 12.42
C VAL A 89 -22.05 -9.29 12.17
N GLU A 90 -22.26 -10.44 11.53
CA GLU A 90 -23.60 -11.01 11.29
C GLU A 90 -24.35 -11.27 12.61
N GLU A 91 -23.62 -11.63 13.67
CA GLU A 91 -24.12 -11.84 15.04
C GLU A 91 -24.25 -10.54 15.86
N GLY A 92 -23.78 -9.41 15.35
CA GLY A 92 -23.81 -8.11 16.02
C GLY A 92 -22.63 -7.84 16.97
N GLU A 93 -21.65 -8.72 17.00
CA GLU A 93 -20.43 -8.66 17.84
C GLU A 93 -19.29 -7.89 17.15
N ARG A 94 -19.56 -6.62 16.81
CA ARG A 94 -18.64 -5.77 15.99
C ARG A 94 -17.24 -5.62 16.59
N GLU A 95 -17.13 -5.39 17.89
CA GLU A 95 -15.82 -5.21 18.57
C GLU A 95 -14.96 -6.49 18.51
N ALA A 96 -15.58 -7.66 18.68
CA ALA A 96 -14.91 -8.94 18.54
C ALA A 96 -14.47 -9.15 17.08
N ALA A 97 -15.31 -8.76 16.11
CA ALA A 97 -14.98 -8.86 14.69
C ALA A 97 -13.73 -8.03 14.32
N ILE A 98 -13.65 -6.79 14.81
CA ILE A 98 -12.48 -5.92 14.63
C ILE A 98 -11.24 -6.59 15.25
N THR A 99 -11.34 -7.07 16.49
CA THR A 99 -10.22 -7.72 17.20
C THR A 99 -9.68 -8.93 16.42
N VAL A 100 -10.57 -9.77 15.87
CA VAL A 100 -10.18 -10.94 15.07
C VAL A 100 -9.50 -10.51 13.76
N ALA A 101 -10.01 -9.48 13.10
CA ALA A 101 -9.43 -9.00 11.85
C ALA A 101 -8.07 -8.32 12.05
N GLU A 102 -7.92 -7.50 13.10
CA GLU A 102 -6.64 -6.90 13.52
C GLU A 102 -5.60 -7.98 13.88
N TYR A 103 -6.03 -9.02 14.61
CA TYR A 103 -5.17 -10.17 14.86
C TYR A 103 -4.68 -10.77 13.54
N GLY A 104 -5.58 -10.95 12.56
CA GLY A 104 -5.23 -11.47 11.25
C GLY A 104 -4.22 -10.60 10.49
N THR A 105 -4.37 -9.27 10.51
CA THR A 105 -3.44 -8.38 9.80
C THR A 105 -2.06 -8.32 10.45
N VAL A 106 -1.95 -8.58 11.76
CA VAL A 106 -0.68 -8.65 12.49
C VAL A 106 -0.03 -10.03 12.38
N ALA A 107 -0.82 -11.11 12.48
CA ALA A 107 -0.32 -12.48 12.47
C ALA A 107 0.14 -12.95 11.09
N PHE A 108 -0.45 -12.41 10.02
CA PHE A 108 -0.11 -12.74 8.65
C PHE A 108 0.51 -11.53 7.95
N SER A 109 1.52 -11.76 7.10
CA SER A 109 2.23 -10.69 6.40
C SER A 109 2.07 -10.80 4.88
N GLY A 110 2.28 -9.67 4.19
CA GLY A 110 2.26 -9.56 2.74
C GLY A 110 0.89 -9.19 2.15
N SER A 111 0.83 -9.17 0.82
CA SER A 111 -0.34 -8.79 0.01
C SER A 111 -1.58 -9.67 0.22
N ASP A 112 -1.44 -10.74 0.98
CA ASP A 112 -2.48 -11.71 1.30
C ASP A 112 -3.45 -11.21 2.39
N THR A 113 -3.15 -10.13 3.12
CA THR A 113 -4.02 -9.56 4.16
C THR A 113 -5.00 -8.49 3.66
N VAL A 114 -4.98 -8.17 2.35
CA VAL A 114 -5.84 -7.13 1.74
C VAL A 114 -7.31 -7.31 2.12
N GLY A 115 -7.85 -8.53 2.07
CA GLY A 115 -9.25 -8.77 2.42
C GLY A 115 -9.59 -8.51 3.89
N LEU A 116 -8.61 -8.64 4.81
CA LEU A 116 -8.77 -8.27 6.22
C LEU A 116 -8.72 -6.75 6.39
N CYS A 117 -7.79 -6.07 5.71
CA CYS A 117 -7.71 -4.60 5.73
C CYS A 117 -8.96 -3.96 5.13
N GLU A 118 -9.48 -4.48 4.01
CA GLU A 118 -10.75 -4.00 3.41
C GLU A 118 -11.92 -4.16 4.39
N PHE A 119 -12.00 -5.32 5.07
CA PHE A 119 -13.00 -5.54 6.11
C PHE A 119 -12.86 -4.53 7.25
N LEU A 120 -11.63 -4.28 7.73
CA LEU A 120 -11.37 -3.31 8.79
C LEU A 120 -11.75 -1.88 8.38
N VAL A 121 -11.48 -1.47 7.15
CA VAL A 121 -11.92 -0.16 6.62
C VAL A 121 -13.43 0.01 6.76
N ASP A 122 -14.22 -1.00 6.39
CA ASP A 122 -15.68 -0.95 6.53
C ASP A 122 -16.12 -0.89 8.00
N GLN A 123 -15.36 -1.49 8.92
CA GLN A 123 -15.69 -1.45 10.35
C GLN A 123 -15.26 -0.13 11.03
N TYR A 124 -14.14 0.45 10.65
CA TYR A 124 -13.61 1.68 11.24
C TYR A 124 -14.31 2.94 10.77
N GLU A 125 -14.89 2.96 9.57
CA GLU A 125 -15.48 4.17 8.96
C GLU A 125 -16.46 4.92 9.89
N GLU A 126 -17.18 4.20 10.75
CA GLU A 126 -18.12 4.78 11.72
C GLU A 126 -17.61 4.82 13.17
N THR A 127 -16.48 4.15 13.45
CA THR A 127 -16.05 3.82 14.81
C THR A 127 -14.75 4.51 15.19
N ASP A 128 -13.80 4.56 14.27
CA ASP A 128 -12.44 5.08 14.49
C ASP A 128 -11.90 5.70 13.20
N ALA A 129 -11.95 7.03 13.12
CA ALA A 129 -11.51 7.77 11.93
C ALA A 129 -10.00 7.65 11.70
N ASP A 130 -9.20 7.51 12.75
CA ASP A 130 -7.74 7.45 12.64
C ASP A 130 -7.33 6.05 12.16
N ALA A 131 -7.88 4.99 12.75
CA ALA A 131 -7.65 3.62 12.28
C ALA A 131 -8.16 3.40 10.85
N PHE A 132 -9.30 4.01 10.49
CA PHE A 132 -9.81 4.03 9.11
C PHE A 132 -8.77 4.62 8.15
N ARG A 133 -8.28 5.84 8.43
CA ARG A 133 -7.31 6.54 7.58
C ARG A 133 -6.02 5.75 7.43
N ASP A 134 -5.49 5.25 8.54
CA ASP A 134 -4.20 4.56 8.51
C ASP A 134 -4.28 3.25 7.71
N THR A 135 -5.39 2.53 7.84
CA THR A 135 -5.65 1.28 7.11
C THR A 135 -5.87 1.52 5.61
N ILE A 136 -6.68 2.51 5.22
CA ILE A 136 -6.95 2.79 3.81
C ILE A 136 -5.74 3.41 3.08
N ILE A 137 -4.92 4.21 3.78
CA ILE A 137 -3.61 4.66 3.27
C ILE A 137 -2.72 3.46 3.02
N GLY A 138 -2.65 2.50 3.96
CA GLY A 138 -1.90 1.26 3.78
C GLY A 138 -2.34 0.47 2.54
N LEU A 139 -3.65 0.32 2.34
CA LEU A 139 -4.22 -0.34 1.15
C LEU A 139 -3.86 0.38 -0.15
N PHE A 140 -3.95 1.71 -0.16
CA PHE A 140 -3.60 2.50 -1.34
C PHE A 140 -2.11 2.41 -1.66
N VAL A 141 -1.22 2.50 -0.66
CA VAL A 141 0.23 2.40 -0.87
C VAL A 141 0.61 1.01 -1.40
N GLU A 142 0.02 -0.07 -0.88
CA GLU A 142 0.33 -1.44 -1.30
C GLU A 142 -0.17 -1.76 -2.72
N ARG A 143 -1.35 -1.24 -3.11
CA ARG A 143 -2.02 -1.64 -4.38
C ARG A 143 -2.04 -0.57 -5.45
N THR A 144 -1.80 0.68 -5.09
CA THR A 144 -1.97 1.87 -5.94
C THR A 144 -3.36 1.89 -6.62
N ASP A 145 -4.38 1.47 -5.88
CA ASP A 145 -5.75 1.39 -6.41
C ASP A 145 -6.55 2.64 -6.05
N TRP A 146 -6.84 3.44 -7.06
CA TRP A 146 -7.46 4.75 -6.94
C TRP A 146 -8.80 4.81 -6.18
N PRO A 147 -9.70 3.79 -6.20
CA PRO A 147 -10.89 3.79 -5.37
C PRO A 147 -10.61 3.95 -3.88
N TYR A 148 -9.48 3.44 -3.36
CA TYR A 148 -9.11 3.68 -1.95
C TYR A 148 -8.77 5.14 -1.69
N PHE A 149 -8.04 5.78 -2.63
CA PHE A 149 -7.74 7.20 -2.57
C PHE A 149 -9.01 8.05 -2.61
N GLU A 150 -9.94 7.76 -3.52
CA GLU A 150 -11.21 8.49 -3.62
C GLU A 150 -12.09 8.30 -2.37
N ARG A 151 -12.14 7.08 -1.81
CA ARG A 151 -12.88 6.80 -0.57
C ARG A 151 -12.27 7.53 0.62
N LEU A 152 -10.94 7.54 0.74
CA LEU A 152 -10.22 8.32 1.76
C LEU A 152 -10.50 9.82 1.62
N LYS A 153 -10.47 10.34 0.40
CA LYS A 153 -10.75 11.75 0.09
C LYS A 153 -12.19 12.15 0.45
N ALA A 154 -13.15 11.26 0.23
CA ALA A 154 -14.56 11.49 0.56
C ALA A 154 -14.81 11.51 2.08
N ALA A 155 -14.07 10.69 2.84
CA ALA A 155 -14.19 10.59 4.29
C ALA A 155 -13.34 11.64 5.06
N THR A 156 -12.36 12.27 4.39
CA THR A 156 -11.46 13.24 5.02
C THR A 156 -11.97 14.68 4.82
N PRO A 157 -12.11 15.47 5.90
CA PRO A 157 -12.51 16.86 5.79
C PRO A 157 -11.41 17.70 5.08
N ASP A 158 -11.82 18.79 4.44
CA ASP A 158 -10.93 19.57 3.56
C ASP A 158 -9.69 20.14 4.30
N ASP A 159 -9.80 20.45 5.59
CA ASP A 159 -8.73 20.99 6.43
C ASP A 159 -7.66 19.97 6.82
N GLU A 160 -7.99 18.67 6.77
CA GLU A 160 -7.04 17.58 7.05
C GLU A 160 -6.49 16.94 5.76
N ARG A 161 -7.06 17.29 4.59
CA ARG A 161 -6.72 16.66 3.31
C ARG A 161 -5.24 16.79 2.95
N GLU A 162 -4.64 17.96 3.17
CA GLU A 162 -3.22 18.20 2.90
C GLU A 162 -2.33 17.25 3.71
N HIS A 163 -2.62 17.11 5.01
CA HIS A 163 -1.86 16.23 5.89
C HIS A 163 -1.96 14.76 5.49
N VAL A 164 -3.15 14.33 5.05
CA VAL A 164 -3.38 12.97 4.57
C VAL A 164 -2.61 12.70 3.28
N VAL A 165 -2.64 13.64 2.33
CA VAL A 165 -1.88 13.54 1.07
C VAL A 165 -0.39 13.45 1.35
N ASP A 166 0.15 14.33 2.21
CA ASP A 166 1.57 14.29 2.58
C ASP A 166 1.95 12.97 3.26
N THR A 167 1.06 12.41 4.08
CA THR A 167 1.27 11.10 4.72
C THR A 167 1.38 9.99 3.68
N ILE A 168 0.50 9.98 2.67
CA ILE A 168 0.57 9.03 1.56
C ILE A 168 1.88 9.19 0.79
N VAL A 169 2.23 10.43 0.40
CA VAL A 169 3.45 10.71 -0.36
C VAL A 169 4.69 10.27 0.40
N ASN A 170 4.80 10.57 1.71
CA ASN A 170 5.95 10.15 2.52
C ASN A 170 6.12 8.62 2.55
N ARG A 171 5.01 7.87 2.53
CA ARG A 171 5.05 6.39 2.46
C ARG A 171 5.47 5.90 1.08
N LEU A 172 5.01 6.53 0.00
CA LEU A 172 5.37 6.19 -1.39
C LEU A 172 6.81 6.60 -1.76
N ASP A 173 7.29 7.73 -1.25
CA ASP A 173 8.65 8.21 -1.50
C ASP A 173 9.68 7.21 -0.96
N SER A 174 9.37 6.59 0.18
CA SER A 174 10.15 5.47 0.73
C SER A 174 10.20 4.25 -0.21
N GLN A 175 9.24 4.11 -1.12
CA GLN A 175 9.14 3.03 -2.12
C GLN A 175 9.62 3.44 -3.52
N TRP A 176 10.02 4.69 -3.72
CA TRP A 176 10.48 5.26 -5.00
C TRP A 176 9.41 5.30 -6.12
N ASP A 177 8.13 5.47 -5.77
CA ASP A 177 7.02 5.53 -6.73
C ASP A 177 6.72 6.95 -7.21
N ALA A 178 7.69 7.56 -7.92
CA ALA A 178 7.57 8.94 -8.40
C ALA A 178 6.35 9.17 -9.30
N ASP A 179 6.02 8.21 -10.17
CA ASP A 179 4.86 8.29 -11.08
C ASP A 179 3.54 8.44 -10.31
N THR A 180 3.31 7.56 -9.33
CA THR A 180 2.13 7.61 -8.45
C THR A 180 2.05 8.92 -7.67
N ILE A 181 3.18 9.40 -7.13
CA ILE A 181 3.23 10.66 -6.38
C ILE A 181 2.82 11.84 -7.28
N ILE A 182 3.32 11.88 -8.52
CA ILE A 182 2.93 12.90 -9.50
C ILE A 182 1.43 12.83 -9.77
N GLU A 183 0.87 11.64 -10.00
CA GLU A 183 -0.58 11.48 -10.22
C GLU A 183 -1.42 11.96 -9.03
N ILE A 184 -0.99 11.71 -7.79
CA ILE A 184 -1.67 12.21 -6.58
C ILE A 184 -1.69 13.73 -6.59
N TYR A 185 -0.54 14.37 -6.80
CA TYR A 185 -0.46 15.83 -6.82
C TYR A 185 -1.30 16.45 -7.93
N LEU A 186 -1.34 15.85 -9.12
CA LEU A 186 -2.21 16.31 -10.21
C LEU A 186 -3.70 16.23 -9.86
N ARG A 187 -4.13 15.18 -9.15
CA ARG A 187 -5.53 15.02 -8.69
C ARG A 187 -5.93 15.98 -7.57
N GLU A 188 -4.95 16.44 -6.80
CA GLU A 188 -5.12 17.43 -5.73
C GLU A 188 -4.87 18.87 -6.20
N ASP A 189 -4.71 19.09 -7.52
CA ASP A 189 -4.41 20.41 -8.11
C ASP A 189 -3.10 21.04 -7.56
N ARG A 190 -2.19 20.20 -7.05
CA ARG A 190 -0.86 20.57 -6.52
C ARG A 190 0.18 20.53 -7.63
N ILE A 191 -0.03 21.35 -8.67
CA ILE A 191 0.80 21.33 -9.90
C ILE A 191 2.27 21.65 -9.64
N GLU A 192 2.56 22.55 -8.69
CA GLU A 192 3.94 22.92 -8.32
C GLU A 192 4.69 21.74 -7.70
N ASP A 193 4.04 20.99 -6.80
CA ASP A 193 4.61 19.80 -6.15
C ASP A 193 4.80 18.63 -7.14
N ALA A 194 3.85 18.46 -8.06
CA ALA A 194 3.99 17.51 -9.17
C ALA A 194 5.22 17.85 -10.04
N PHE A 195 5.42 19.13 -10.35
CA PHE A 195 6.56 19.58 -11.15
C PHE A 195 7.90 19.45 -10.41
N GLU A 196 7.93 19.72 -9.10
CA GLU A 196 9.08 19.47 -8.25
C GLU A 196 9.45 17.98 -8.24
N THR A 197 8.45 17.10 -8.11
CA THR A 197 8.66 15.64 -8.10
C THR A 197 9.28 15.14 -9.41
N VAL A 198 8.76 15.57 -10.57
CA VAL A 198 9.36 15.24 -11.88
C VAL A 198 10.81 15.71 -11.98
N THR A 199 11.10 16.91 -11.48
CA THR A 199 12.44 17.49 -11.54
C THR A 199 13.43 16.75 -10.63
N ASN A 200 12.98 16.34 -9.43
CA ASN A 200 13.80 15.64 -8.44
C ASN A 200 14.04 14.17 -8.78
N ALA A 201 13.12 13.53 -9.51
CA ALA A 201 13.29 12.16 -9.98
C ALA A 201 14.44 11.98 -10.99
N HIS A 202 14.86 13.06 -11.66
CA HIS A 202 15.91 13.05 -12.69
C HIS A 202 15.65 12.04 -13.82
N ASP A 203 14.37 11.76 -14.12
CA ASP A 203 13.95 10.82 -15.16
C ASP A 203 13.35 11.57 -16.36
N LEU A 204 13.96 11.39 -17.53
CA LEU A 204 13.52 12.03 -18.77
C LEU A 204 12.19 11.44 -19.29
N ASP A 205 11.89 10.19 -18.95
CA ASP A 205 10.65 9.55 -19.35
C ASP A 205 9.46 10.15 -18.57
N LEU A 206 9.65 10.53 -17.30
CA LEU A 206 8.64 11.25 -16.52
C LEU A 206 8.35 12.65 -17.07
N PHE A 207 9.38 13.37 -17.54
CA PHE A 207 9.12 14.61 -18.27
C PHE A 207 8.18 14.32 -19.45
N GLU A 208 8.58 13.42 -20.36
CA GLU A 208 7.78 13.11 -21.54
C GLU A 208 6.33 12.67 -21.22
N ALA A 209 6.13 11.89 -20.16
CA ALA A 209 4.81 11.43 -19.73
C ALA A 209 3.88 12.56 -19.26
N TYR A 210 4.40 13.53 -18.49
CA TYR A 210 3.61 14.57 -17.81
C TYR A 210 3.60 15.92 -18.51
N ILE A 211 4.00 15.94 -19.77
CA ILE A 211 4.21 17.17 -20.50
C ILE A 211 2.94 17.99 -20.72
N ASP A 212 1.82 17.33 -21.00
CA ASP A 212 0.60 18.05 -21.33
C ASP A 212 -0.01 18.71 -20.10
N GLN A 213 0.11 18.08 -18.93
CA GLN A 213 -0.38 18.59 -17.66
C GLN A 213 0.54 19.69 -17.13
N LEU A 214 1.84 19.40 -16.96
CA LEU A 214 2.78 20.31 -16.32
C LEU A 214 3.27 21.41 -17.28
N GLY A 215 3.52 21.06 -18.54
CA GLY A 215 3.97 21.98 -19.56
C GLY A 215 2.89 22.96 -20.01
N ALA A 216 1.59 22.69 -19.76
CA ALA A 216 0.54 23.68 -19.99
C ALA A 216 0.48 24.75 -18.89
N HIS A 217 0.84 24.41 -17.66
CA HIS A 217 0.78 25.32 -16.51
C HIS A 217 1.89 26.38 -16.56
N ASP A 218 3.15 25.96 -16.67
CA ASP A 218 4.29 26.85 -16.91
C ASP A 218 5.18 26.29 -18.03
N PRO A 219 4.87 26.62 -19.30
CA PRO A 219 5.64 26.13 -20.44
C PRO A 219 7.13 26.51 -20.38
N ALA A 220 7.46 27.68 -19.81
CA ALA A 220 8.82 28.18 -19.77
C ALA A 220 9.66 27.44 -18.73
N ALA A 221 9.17 27.36 -17.49
CA ALA A 221 9.86 26.65 -16.42
C ALA A 221 10.01 25.17 -16.75
N TYR A 222 8.96 24.54 -17.28
CA TYR A 222 8.97 23.14 -17.66
C TYR A 222 10.01 22.84 -18.75
N PHE A 223 10.02 23.64 -19.83
CA PHE A 223 10.97 23.47 -20.92
C PHE A 223 12.42 23.65 -20.46
N ASP A 224 12.69 24.63 -19.60
CA ASP A 224 14.03 24.87 -19.06
C ASP A 224 14.48 23.76 -18.11
N ALA A 225 13.59 23.21 -17.29
CA ALA A 225 13.88 22.03 -16.46
C ALA A 225 14.20 20.80 -17.33
N TYR A 226 13.33 20.46 -18.29
CA TYR A 226 13.54 19.31 -19.17
C TYR A 226 14.85 19.43 -19.97
N ARG A 227 15.13 20.63 -20.49
CA ARG A 227 16.38 20.92 -21.21
C ARG A 227 17.62 20.75 -20.31
N ARG A 228 17.56 21.16 -19.05
CA ARG A 228 18.68 21.01 -18.09
C ARG A 228 18.96 19.53 -17.84
N GLU A 229 17.91 18.72 -17.62
CA GLU A 229 18.06 17.29 -17.39
C GLU A 229 18.59 16.56 -18.63
N ILE A 230 18.10 16.88 -19.84
CA ILE A 230 18.66 16.32 -21.09
C ILE A 230 20.17 16.62 -21.22
N LYS A 231 20.61 17.84 -20.87
CA LYS A 231 22.05 18.20 -20.91
C LYS A 231 22.87 17.41 -19.89
N LYS A 232 22.34 17.20 -18.69
CA LYS A 232 22.97 16.41 -17.63
C LYS A 232 23.12 14.96 -18.07
N ALA A 233 22.03 14.33 -18.50
CA ALA A 233 22.02 12.98 -19.06
C ALA A 233 23.00 12.82 -20.24
N ALA A 234 23.08 13.82 -21.13
CA ALA A 234 24.02 13.81 -22.26
C ALA A 234 25.49 13.87 -21.85
N THR A 235 25.80 14.50 -20.71
CA THR A 235 27.17 14.57 -20.19
C THR A 235 27.58 13.24 -19.53
N ASP A 236 26.63 12.55 -18.90
CA ASP A 236 26.86 11.28 -18.20
C ASP A 236 26.75 10.05 -19.12
N ALA A 237 26.21 10.22 -20.32
CA ALA A 237 26.02 9.15 -21.31
C ALA A 237 27.36 8.62 -21.85
N SER A 238 27.85 7.55 -21.23
CA SER A 238 29.07 6.84 -21.64
C SER A 238 28.85 5.74 -22.70
N ARG A 239 27.60 5.33 -22.98
CA ARG A 239 27.29 4.23 -23.93
C ARG A 239 26.32 4.64 -25.05
N ARG A 240 26.50 4.07 -26.25
CA ARG A 240 25.70 4.33 -27.47
C ARG A 240 24.17 4.23 -27.30
N LYS A 241 23.67 3.34 -26.42
CA LYS A 241 22.22 3.20 -26.14
C LYS A 241 21.64 4.50 -25.56
N TYR A 242 22.35 5.14 -24.63
CA TYR A 242 21.91 6.37 -23.99
C TYR A 242 21.86 7.55 -24.96
N TYR A 243 22.77 7.61 -25.95
CA TYR A 243 22.71 8.65 -26.99
C TYR A 243 21.45 8.59 -27.85
N ARG A 244 20.89 7.40 -28.09
CA ARG A 244 19.64 7.27 -28.85
C ARG A 244 18.46 7.82 -28.06
N GLN A 245 18.33 7.43 -26.80
CA GLN A 245 17.28 7.91 -25.89
C GLN A 245 17.37 9.44 -25.74
N ILE A 246 18.58 9.99 -25.55
CA ILE A 246 18.79 11.45 -25.51
C ILE A 246 18.38 12.11 -26.83
N ALA A 247 18.67 11.49 -27.98
CA ALA A 247 18.27 12.03 -29.28
C ALA A 247 16.74 12.05 -29.47
N GLU A 248 16.04 11.02 -28.95
CA GLU A 248 14.58 10.95 -28.94
C GLU A 248 13.99 12.09 -28.10
N HIS A 249 14.44 12.29 -26.85
CA HIS A 249 13.98 13.41 -26.03
C HIS A 249 14.37 14.79 -26.60
N LEU A 250 15.53 14.91 -27.26
CA LEU A 250 15.91 16.13 -27.99
C LEU A 250 14.97 16.41 -29.17
N GLN A 251 14.45 15.37 -29.82
CA GLN A 251 13.44 15.53 -30.87
C GLN A 251 12.09 15.91 -30.26
N THR A 252 11.70 15.31 -29.14
CA THR A 252 10.51 15.67 -28.38
C THR A 252 10.57 17.15 -28.01
N ILE A 253 11.65 17.61 -27.36
CA ILE A 253 11.79 19.01 -26.95
C ILE A 253 11.85 20.00 -28.12
N GLN A 254 12.40 19.61 -29.27
CA GLN A 254 12.35 20.44 -30.48
C GLN A 254 10.94 20.53 -31.08
N THR A 255 10.15 19.47 -30.97
CA THR A 255 8.76 19.45 -31.44
C THR A 255 7.91 20.33 -30.54
N LEU A 256 8.13 20.27 -29.23
CA LEU A 256 7.50 21.16 -28.25
C LEU A 256 7.81 22.62 -28.50
N GLY A 257 9.08 22.97 -28.76
CA GLY A 257 9.45 24.35 -29.09
C GLY A 257 8.78 24.91 -30.36
N ARG A 258 8.05 24.09 -31.12
CA ARG A 258 7.20 24.49 -32.26
C ARG A 258 5.71 24.50 -31.95
N ASP A 259 5.30 23.96 -30.81
CA ASP A 259 3.95 24.14 -30.26
C ASP A 259 3.83 25.60 -29.79
N ARG A 260 2.70 26.25 -30.11
CA ARG A 260 2.37 27.63 -29.73
C ARG A 260 2.57 27.91 -28.25
N ARG A 261 2.36 26.90 -27.39
CA ARG A 261 2.61 26.99 -25.95
C ARG A 261 4.09 27.30 -25.63
N PHE A 262 5.03 26.84 -26.46
CA PHE A 262 6.47 26.95 -26.25
C PHE A 262 7.23 27.65 -27.40
N GLU A 263 6.54 28.23 -28.39
CA GLU A 263 7.11 28.83 -29.61
C GLU A 263 8.21 29.88 -29.35
N ASN A 264 8.24 30.49 -28.16
CA ASN A 264 9.23 31.48 -27.75
C ASN A 264 10.51 30.90 -27.10
N LEU A 265 10.60 29.57 -26.90
CA LEU A 265 11.62 28.92 -26.08
C LEU A 265 12.66 28.11 -26.90
N ALA A 266 12.42 27.92 -28.20
CA ALA A 266 13.18 27.00 -29.06
C ALA A 266 14.61 27.44 -29.48
N VAL A 267 15.09 28.62 -29.05
CA VAL A 267 16.24 29.29 -29.70
C VAL A 267 17.61 28.61 -29.45
N ALA A 268 17.74 27.66 -28.52
CA ALA A 268 19.08 27.16 -28.12
C ALA A 268 19.18 25.66 -27.77
N VAL A 269 18.45 24.77 -28.44
CA VAL A 269 18.62 23.30 -28.28
C VAL A 269 19.60 22.76 -29.33
N ARG A 270 20.89 23.01 -29.16
CA ARG A 270 21.95 22.33 -29.93
C ARG A 270 23.03 21.86 -28.96
N VAL A 271 23.01 20.56 -28.62
CA VAL A 271 24.08 19.93 -27.83
C VAL A 271 25.26 19.64 -28.75
N PRO A 272 26.51 20.00 -28.39
CA PRO A 272 27.68 19.65 -29.19
C PRO A 272 27.85 18.14 -29.23
N SER A 273 27.78 17.54 -30.42
CA SER A 273 28.13 16.12 -30.60
C SER A 273 29.57 15.87 -30.11
N PRO A 274 29.84 14.80 -29.35
CA PRO A 274 31.20 14.44 -29.01
C PRO A 274 31.94 14.14 -30.31
N ARG A 275 33.02 14.88 -30.58
CA ARG A 275 33.90 14.59 -31.70
C ARG A 275 34.34 13.13 -31.58
N PRO A 276 34.26 12.31 -32.64
CA PRO A 276 34.88 11.00 -32.60
C PRO A 276 36.36 11.22 -32.26
N GLN A 277 36.81 10.64 -31.15
CA GLN A 277 38.24 10.54 -30.87
C GLN A 277 38.85 9.88 -32.09
N GLY A 278 39.71 10.64 -32.78
CA GLY A 278 40.32 10.24 -34.02
C GLY A 278 40.91 8.86 -33.87
N ALA A 279 40.58 8.00 -34.84
CA ALA A 279 41.22 6.72 -35.03
C ALA A 279 42.74 6.93 -34.98
N ILE A 280 43.36 6.24 -34.03
CA ILE A 280 44.75 5.87 -34.10
C ILE A 280 44.90 4.98 -35.34
N GLY A 281 45.80 5.37 -36.22
CA GLY A 281 46.20 4.70 -37.46
C GLY A 281 46.50 5.77 -38.50
N GLU A 282 47.66 5.86 -39.14
CA GLU A 282 48.93 5.12 -39.16
C GLU A 282 49.82 5.89 -40.18
N SER A 283 51.06 5.45 -40.44
CA SER A 283 52.05 5.95 -41.43
C SER A 283 52.96 7.07 -40.88
N GLU A 284 54.29 6.96 -40.81
CA GLU A 284 55.32 6.03 -41.31
C GLU A 284 56.54 6.10 -40.37
#